data_AF-A0A3C0UQZ7-F1
#
_entry.id   AF-A0A3C0UQZ7-F1
#
_cell.length_a   1.000
_cell.length_b   1.000
_cell.length_c   1.000
_cell.angle_alpha   90.00
_cell.angle_beta   90.00
_cell.angle_gamma   90.00
#
_symmetry.space_group_name_H-M   'P 1'
#
loop_
_entity.id
_entity.type
_entity.pdbx_description
1 polymer ?
#
loop_
_entity_poly.entity_id
_entity_poly.type
_entity_poly.pdbx_seq_one_letter_code
_entity_poly.pdbx_strand_id
1 'polypeptide(L)'
;KSHYKHWKLTRNGGLRYSETIRYLLKRKSIFTNISQFDDIDGHLYVPEIFSLTENYNESFIFLKRFLYILHNSPFENVVIDYNKCERIDIDASVCMDVILSEFIKYFNFCDQHSLHRKINKILPVNYDKPEIKKLLSSIGSFAIVKGVSISFPDIIPLKLLIGDKKTKDFPAKRELHVTQIVDYIVECLQRMGRELLPQAETNLYKVLGEIIANAEEHSNMQLRYAIGYFQEQIETESSLGVFNFVIFNFGDTIYEKFKSKNCPNQTVVRQMESLSEAYTKKNFFLGKEFEEETLWTLYSLQDGVTSLSDWNRGRGSISFIESFFNLKGGMIHDEKSQLTLLSGNTRIIFDGKYEVKSIVKEDKAQIRNYKAITFNKSGDINDKPDKKYVTFVENYFPGTMLSAKIHIRAASTNQL
;
A
#
# COMPACT_ATOMS: atom_id res chain seq x y z
N LYS A 1 13.17 -18.37 14.35
CA LYS A 1 13.45 -19.60 13.56
C LYS A 1 12.15 -20.43 13.51
N SER A 2 11.77 -20.96 12.35
CA SER A 2 10.59 -21.81 12.03
C SER A 2 9.22 -21.17 11.70
N HIS A 3 9.14 -20.41 10.60
CA HIS A 3 7.83 -20.08 9.97
C HIS A 3 7.81 -20.20 8.44
N TYR A 4 8.57 -21.10 7.78
CA TYR A 4 8.59 -21.09 6.30
C TYR A 4 8.74 -22.48 5.68
N LYS A 5 7.63 -23.24 5.63
CA LYS A 5 7.47 -24.41 4.75
C LYS A 5 6.61 -24.04 3.53
N HIS A 6 7.16 -23.31 2.56
CA HIS A 6 6.39 -22.89 1.37
C HIS A 6 6.96 -23.39 0.03
N TRP A 7 8.09 -24.12 0.04
CA TRP A 7 8.73 -24.63 -1.17
C TRP A 7 8.46 -26.14 -1.28
N LYS A 8 7.76 -26.55 -2.34
CA LYS A 8 7.57 -27.96 -2.71
C LYS A 8 8.29 -28.22 -4.02
N LEU A 9 9.09 -29.29 -4.06
CA LEU A 9 9.60 -29.86 -5.30
C LEU A 9 8.41 -30.34 -6.13
N THR A 10 8.38 -30.01 -7.43
CA THR A 10 7.40 -30.58 -8.35
C THR A 10 7.73 -32.04 -8.65
N ARG A 11 6.76 -32.79 -9.18
CA ARG A 11 6.96 -34.18 -9.63
C ARG A 11 8.10 -34.35 -10.67
N ASN A 12 8.57 -33.25 -11.27
CA ASN A 12 9.68 -33.22 -12.23
C ASN A 12 10.95 -32.56 -11.64
N GLY A 13 11.09 -32.44 -10.32
CA GLY A 13 12.29 -31.89 -9.66
C GLY A 13 12.45 -30.36 -9.70
N GLY A 14 11.57 -29.63 -10.41
CA GLY A 14 11.62 -28.16 -10.45
C GLY A 14 11.05 -27.52 -9.17
N LEU A 15 11.77 -26.53 -8.62
CA LEU A 15 11.33 -25.71 -7.49
C LEU A 15 10.24 -24.72 -7.94
N ARG A 16 9.19 -24.55 -7.13
CA ARG A 16 8.13 -23.55 -7.41
C ARG A 16 8.39 -22.27 -6.65
N TYR A 17 8.46 -21.13 -7.36
CA TYR A 17 8.32 -19.77 -6.81
C TYR A 17 7.27 -19.68 -5.70
N SER A 18 7.44 -18.74 -4.79
CA SER A 18 6.43 -18.45 -3.77
C SER A 18 5.10 -18.03 -4.39
N GLU A 19 4.04 -18.03 -3.59
CA GLU A 19 2.70 -17.66 -4.06
C GLU A 19 2.69 -16.24 -4.65
N THR A 20 3.36 -15.30 -3.98
CA THR A 20 3.56 -13.91 -4.43
C THR A 20 4.21 -13.84 -5.81
N ILE A 21 5.39 -14.44 -5.98
CA ILE A 21 6.09 -14.37 -7.26
C ILE A 21 5.31 -15.08 -8.37
N ARG A 22 4.68 -16.23 -8.07
CA ARG A 22 3.80 -16.91 -9.05
C ARG A 22 2.61 -16.05 -9.45
N TYR A 23 2.02 -15.31 -8.52
CA TYR A 23 0.91 -14.42 -8.81
C TYR A 23 1.34 -13.27 -9.72
N LEU A 24 2.41 -12.57 -9.36
CA LEU A 24 2.96 -11.47 -10.15
C LEU A 24 3.36 -11.91 -11.57
N LEU A 25 4.03 -13.06 -11.69
CA LEU A 25 4.44 -13.61 -12.99
C LEU A 25 3.29 -14.14 -13.84
N LYS A 26 2.13 -14.48 -13.26
CA LYS A 26 0.94 -14.89 -14.02
C LYS A 26 0.24 -13.71 -14.68
N ARG A 27 0.39 -12.50 -14.13
CA ARG A 27 -0.15 -11.25 -14.67
C ARG A 27 0.74 -10.72 -15.81
N LYS A 28 1.05 -11.58 -16.79
CA LYS A 28 2.12 -11.34 -17.79
C LYS A 28 1.91 -10.09 -18.65
N SER A 29 0.67 -9.81 -19.05
CA SER A 29 0.31 -8.62 -19.83
C SER A 29 0.46 -7.31 -19.03
N ILE A 30 0.50 -7.41 -17.71
CA ILE A 30 0.37 -6.29 -16.78
C ILE A 30 1.70 -5.94 -16.11
N PHE A 31 2.44 -6.95 -15.63
CA PHE A 31 3.64 -6.76 -14.82
C PHE A 31 4.93 -7.27 -15.49
N THR A 32 4.83 -8.06 -16.57
CA THR A 32 5.99 -8.64 -17.28
C THR A 32 5.93 -8.46 -18.79
N ASN A 33 5.17 -7.50 -19.31
CA ASN A 33 5.16 -7.23 -20.75
C ASN A 33 6.42 -6.44 -21.12
N ILE A 34 7.24 -7.02 -21.99
CA ILE A 34 8.67 -6.70 -22.20
C ILE A 34 8.89 -5.81 -23.42
N SER A 35 7.87 -5.60 -24.25
CA SER A 35 7.97 -4.82 -25.50
C SER A 35 8.27 -3.33 -25.31
N GLN A 36 8.63 -2.90 -24.10
CA GLN A 36 8.95 -1.52 -23.72
C GLN A 36 10.41 -1.36 -23.22
N PHE A 37 11.19 -2.44 -23.15
CA PHE A 37 12.58 -2.36 -22.69
C PHE A 37 13.52 -2.62 -23.87
N ASP A 38 13.94 -1.54 -24.54
CA ASP A 38 14.81 -1.60 -25.72
C ASP A 38 16.24 -2.06 -25.38
N ASP A 39 16.69 -1.83 -24.13
CA ASP A 39 17.98 -2.30 -23.59
C ASP A 39 17.77 -3.00 -22.24
N ILE A 40 17.86 -4.33 -22.27
CA ILE A 40 17.86 -5.15 -21.06
C ILE A 40 19.31 -5.50 -20.77
N ASP A 41 19.91 -4.81 -19.80
CA ASP A 41 21.17 -5.18 -19.18
C ASP A 41 20.92 -5.57 -17.71
N GLY A 42 21.94 -6.09 -17.04
CA GLY A 42 21.86 -6.41 -15.60
C GLY A 42 21.78 -5.17 -14.72
N HIS A 43 21.66 -3.96 -15.27
CA HIS A 43 21.82 -2.68 -14.58
C HIS A 43 20.48 -1.95 -14.45
N LEU A 44 19.99 -1.84 -13.22
CA LEU A 44 18.73 -1.21 -12.89
C LEU A 44 18.95 0.13 -12.22
N TYR A 45 18.63 1.21 -12.94
CA TYR A 45 18.65 2.57 -12.40
C TYR A 45 17.37 2.84 -11.60
N VAL A 46 17.52 3.09 -10.31
CA VAL A 46 16.43 3.53 -9.44
C VAL A 46 16.00 4.94 -9.88
N PRO A 47 14.69 5.23 -10.01
CA PRO A 47 14.20 6.55 -10.38
C PRO A 47 14.66 7.66 -9.42
N GLU A 48 14.67 8.91 -9.92
CA GLU A 48 15.04 10.09 -9.13
C GLU A 48 14.18 10.21 -7.87
N ILE A 49 12.87 10.09 -8.05
CA ILE A 49 11.90 9.92 -6.97
C ILE A 49 11.34 8.52 -7.08
N PHE A 50 11.74 7.62 -6.18
CA PHE A 50 11.23 6.26 -6.13
C PHE A 50 10.02 6.21 -5.19
N SER A 51 8.82 6.43 -5.74
CA SER A 51 7.55 6.62 -5.02
C SER A 51 6.37 6.15 -5.86
N LEU A 52 5.51 5.30 -5.30
CA LEU A 52 4.25 4.92 -5.96
C LEU A 52 3.15 5.98 -5.76
N THR A 53 3.33 6.89 -4.81
CA THR A 53 2.41 8.00 -4.59
C THR A 53 2.71 9.15 -5.55
N GLU A 54 3.95 9.64 -5.57
CA GLU A 54 4.32 10.87 -6.29
C GLU A 54 4.86 10.63 -7.72
N ASN A 55 5.64 9.56 -7.93
CA ASN A 55 6.24 9.23 -9.24
C ASN A 55 5.84 7.82 -9.72
N TYR A 56 4.53 7.60 -9.81
CA TYR A 56 3.95 6.27 -10.01
C TYR A 56 4.48 5.54 -11.24
N ASN A 57 4.44 6.16 -12.42
CA ASN A 57 4.74 5.47 -13.67
C ASN A 57 6.20 5.00 -13.73
N GLU A 58 7.16 5.87 -13.47
CA GLU A 58 8.58 5.51 -13.51
C GLU A 58 8.94 4.48 -12.43
N SER A 59 8.45 4.68 -11.20
CA SER A 59 8.67 3.76 -10.08
C SER A 59 8.09 2.38 -10.36
N PHE A 60 6.90 2.32 -10.97
CA PHE A 60 6.28 1.05 -11.30
C PHE A 60 6.94 0.36 -12.49
N ILE A 61 7.37 1.10 -13.51
CA ILE A 61 8.17 0.56 -14.63
C ILE A 61 9.49 -0.03 -14.09
N PHE A 62 10.15 0.65 -13.15
CA PHE A 62 11.32 0.10 -12.46
C PHE A 62 11.00 -1.22 -11.76
N LEU A 63 9.91 -1.31 -10.98
CA LEU A 63 9.50 -2.56 -10.30
C LEU A 63 9.19 -3.69 -11.29
N LYS A 64 8.58 -3.39 -12.45
CA LYS A 64 8.38 -4.37 -13.53
C LYS A 64 9.71 -4.88 -14.09
N ARG A 65 10.62 -3.97 -14.43
CA ARG A 65 11.96 -4.31 -14.96
C ARG A 65 12.73 -5.14 -13.93
N PHE A 66 12.66 -4.76 -12.66
CA PHE A 66 13.27 -5.48 -11.54
C PHE A 66 12.75 -6.92 -11.43
N LEU A 67 11.42 -7.12 -11.38
CA LEU A 67 10.82 -8.46 -11.37
C LEU A 67 11.22 -9.28 -12.59
N TYR A 68 11.18 -8.64 -13.77
CA TYR A 68 11.52 -9.31 -15.03
C TYR A 68 12.96 -9.81 -15.04
N ILE A 69 13.92 -8.97 -14.65
CA ILE A 69 15.33 -9.34 -14.56
C ILE A 69 15.50 -10.47 -13.54
N LEU A 70 14.97 -10.34 -12.33
CA LEU A 70 15.13 -11.39 -11.32
C LEU A 70 14.55 -12.75 -11.77
N HIS A 71 13.49 -12.75 -12.60
CA HIS A 71 12.87 -13.97 -13.11
C HIS A 71 13.58 -14.57 -14.33
N ASN A 72 13.93 -13.75 -15.33
CA ASN A 72 14.33 -14.21 -16.66
C ASN A 72 15.81 -14.00 -16.98
N SER A 73 16.52 -13.21 -16.16
CA SER A 73 17.78 -12.61 -16.56
C SER A 73 18.79 -13.65 -17.07
N PRO A 74 19.43 -13.37 -18.22
CA PRO A 74 20.61 -14.10 -18.65
C PRO A 74 21.89 -13.70 -17.88
N PHE A 75 21.82 -12.72 -16.98
CA PHE A 75 22.95 -12.13 -16.29
C PHE A 75 23.26 -12.83 -14.98
N GLU A 76 24.55 -13.00 -14.71
CA GLU A 76 25.02 -13.52 -13.42
C GLU A 76 25.02 -12.46 -12.32
N ASN A 77 25.16 -11.19 -12.69
CA ASN A 77 25.20 -10.08 -11.76
C ASN A 77 24.10 -9.09 -12.10
N VAL A 78 23.32 -8.71 -11.09
CA VAL A 78 22.31 -7.66 -11.18
C VAL A 78 22.77 -6.49 -10.33
N VAL A 79 22.83 -5.31 -10.90
CA VAL A 79 23.20 -4.05 -10.24
C VAL A 79 21.95 -3.22 -10.02
N ILE A 80 21.74 -2.76 -8.78
CA ILE A 80 20.71 -1.78 -8.42
C ILE A 80 21.42 -0.47 -8.14
N ASP A 81 21.25 0.50 -9.02
CA ASP A 81 22.00 1.74 -9.04
C ASP A 81 21.16 2.93 -8.59
N TYR A 82 21.61 3.57 -7.52
CA TYR A 82 20.95 4.72 -6.89
C TYR A 82 21.54 6.07 -7.31
N ASN A 83 22.43 6.12 -8.32
CA ASN A 83 23.15 7.34 -8.72
C ASN A 83 22.23 8.54 -8.97
N LYS A 84 21.10 8.30 -9.67
CA LYS A 84 20.09 9.33 -9.96
C LYS A 84 19.05 9.49 -8.87
N CYS A 85 18.97 8.57 -7.90
CA CYS A 85 17.92 8.56 -6.89
C CYS A 85 18.18 9.64 -5.85
N GLU A 86 17.24 10.55 -5.66
CA GLU A 86 17.27 11.62 -4.66
C GLU A 86 16.37 11.30 -3.47
N ARG A 87 15.26 10.57 -3.70
CA ARG A 87 14.30 10.24 -2.66
C ARG A 87 13.70 8.85 -2.86
N ILE A 88 13.53 8.12 -1.76
CA ILE A 88 12.79 6.87 -1.73
C ILE A 88 11.63 7.05 -0.75
N ASP A 89 10.41 6.78 -1.22
CA ASP A 89 9.25 6.64 -0.36
C ASP A 89 9.03 5.15 -0.05
N ILE A 90 8.50 4.86 1.13
CA ILE A 90 8.38 3.49 1.63
C ILE A 90 7.39 2.64 0.84
N ASP A 91 6.44 3.26 0.14
CA ASP A 91 5.45 2.59 -0.71
C ASP A 91 6.08 1.81 -1.87
N ALA A 92 7.04 2.41 -2.57
CA ALA A 92 7.79 1.78 -3.64
C ALA A 92 8.86 0.83 -3.08
N SER A 93 9.59 1.25 -2.03
CA SER A 93 10.65 0.45 -1.42
C SER A 93 10.13 -0.90 -0.94
N VAL A 94 9.02 -0.94 -0.21
CA VAL A 94 8.53 -2.19 0.38
C VAL A 94 8.10 -3.20 -0.70
N CYS A 95 7.58 -2.73 -1.83
CA CYS A 95 7.26 -3.59 -2.98
C CYS A 95 8.54 -4.23 -3.55
N MET A 96 9.60 -3.43 -3.75
CA MET A 96 10.90 -3.94 -4.16
C MET A 96 11.46 -4.94 -3.14
N ASP A 97 11.39 -4.62 -1.84
CA ASP A 97 11.94 -5.41 -0.76
C ASP A 97 11.25 -6.77 -0.60
N VAL A 98 9.92 -6.81 -0.76
CA VAL A 98 9.15 -8.07 -0.76
C VAL A 98 9.54 -8.93 -1.97
N ILE A 99 9.61 -8.35 -3.17
CA ILE A 99 10.02 -9.08 -4.37
C ILE A 99 11.44 -9.64 -4.18
N LEU A 100 12.38 -8.78 -3.78
CA LEU A 100 13.79 -9.13 -3.58
C LEU A 100 13.96 -10.23 -2.53
N SER A 101 13.27 -10.12 -1.39
CA SER A 101 13.30 -11.11 -0.31
C SER A 101 12.86 -12.49 -0.80
N GLU A 102 11.81 -12.56 -1.62
CA GLU A 102 11.31 -13.82 -2.17
C GLU A 102 12.29 -14.46 -3.17
N PHE A 103 12.95 -13.66 -4.00
CA PHE A 103 14.00 -14.15 -4.91
C PHE A 103 15.26 -14.60 -4.17
N ILE A 104 15.69 -13.88 -3.13
CA ILE A 104 16.84 -14.29 -2.33
C ILE A 104 16.57 -15.59 -1.59
N LYS A 105 15.36 -15.79 -1.06
CA LYS A 105 14.94 -17.09 -0.50
C LYS A 105 15.02 -18.21 -1.54
N TYR A 106 14.56 -17.94 -2.76
CA TYR A 106 14.65 -18.87 -3.88
C TYR A 106 16.11 -19.21 -4.21
N PHE A 107 16.99 -18.21 -4.33
CA PHE A 107 18.40 -18.41 -4.65
C PHE A 107 19.14 -19.19 -3.54
N ASN A 108 18.90 -18.84 -2.27
CA ASN A 108 19.47 -19.57 -1.14
C ASN A 108 19.02 -21.04 -1.12
N PHE A 109 17.77 -21.33 -1.50
CA PHE A 109 17.31 -22.70 -1.63
C PHE A 109 18.06 -23.44 -2.75
N CYS A 110 18.24 -22.79 -3.90
CA CYS A 110 18.99 -23.38 -5.01
C CYS A 110 20.41 -23.75 -4.60
N ASP A 111 21.10 -22.85 -3.88
CA ASP A 111 22.44 -23.12 -3.36
C ASP A 111 22.47 -24.31 -2.40
N GLN A 112 21.50 -24.39 -1.48
CA GLN A 112 21.39 -25.49 -0.50
C GLN A 112 21.15 -26.86 -1.15
N HIS A 113 20.58 -26.90 -2.36
CA HIS A 113 20.22 -28.14 -3.05
C HIS A 113 21.02 -28.34 -4.34
N SER A 114 22.10 -27.58 -4.54
CA SER A 114 22.94 -27.62 -5.75
C SER A 114 22.13 -27.49 -7.05
N LEU A 115 21.03 -26.73 -7.01
CA LEU A 115 20.23 -26.43 -8.20
C LEU A 115 20.86 -25.26 -8.93
N HIS A 116 20.90 -25.34 -10.26
CA HIS A 116 21.41 -24.26 -11.08
C HIS A 116 20.54 -23.00 -10.94
N ARG A 117 21.16 -21.88 -10.59
CA ARG A 117 20.62 -20.52 -10.71
C ARG A 117 21.55 -19.67 -11.57
N LYS A 118 20.98 -18.76 -12.35
CA LYS A 118 21.76 -17.86 -13.22
C LYS A 118 22.34 -16.68 -12.45
N ILE A 119 21.49 -15.98 -11.70
CA ILE A 119 21.92 -14.82 -10.91
C ILE A 119 22.73 -15.31 -9.71
N ASN A 120 23.99 -14.90 -9.66
CA ASN A 120 24.93 -15.14 -8.58
C ASN A 120 24.87 -14.02 -7.54
N LYS A 121 24.87 -12.76 -8.00
CA LYS A 121 24.94 -11.58 -7.11
C LYS A 121 23.92 -10.51 -7.48
N ILE A 122 23.42 -9.85 -6.44
CA ILE A 122 22.63 -8.61 -6.54
C ILE A 122 23.39 -7.55 -5.76
N LEU A 123 23.82 -6.48 -6.44
CA LEU A 123 24.74 -5.48 -5.91
C LEU A 123 24.08 -4.10 -5.91
N PRO A 124 23.85 -3.49 -4.74
CA PRO A 124 23.50 -2.07 -4.68
C PRO A 124 24.75 -1.22 -4.91
N VAL A 125 24.64 -0.16 -5.70
CA VAL A 125 25.73 0.81 -5.95
C VAL A 125 25.20 2.26 -5.86
N ASN A 126 26.08 3.22 -5.61
CA ASN A 126 25.78 4.66 -5.59
C ASN A 126 24.67 5.08 -4.60
N TYR A 127 24.53 4.37 -3.47
CA TYR A 127 23.50 4.62 -2.45
C TYR A 127 23.99 5.47 -1.27
N ASP A 128 25.15 6.13 -1.40
CA ASP A 128 25.82 6.82 -0.30
C ASP A 128 25.18 8.15 0.12
N LYS A 129 24.18 8.64 -0.63
CA LYS A 129 23.39 9.81 -0.23
C LYS A 129 22.77 9.57 1.16
N PRO A 130 22.89 10.52 2.12
CA PRO A 130 22.51 10.29 3.50
C PRO A 130 21.09 9.75 3.69
N GLU A 131 20.08 10.37 3.07
CA GLU A 131 18.67 9.97 3.22
C GLU A 131 18.39 8.59 2.61
N ILE A 132 19.00 8.28 1.45
CA ILE A 132 18.90 6.96 0.80
C ILE A 132 19.50 5.88 1.70
N LYS A 133 20.74 6.08 2.14
CA LYS A 133 21.46 5.14 3.01
C LYS A 133 20.72 4.93 4.33
N LYS A 134 20.21 6.01 4.93
CA LYS A 134 19.44 6.00 6.17
C LYS A 134 18.17 5.15 6.01
N LEU A 135 17.39 5.36 4.95
CA LEU A 135 16.17 4.58 4.71
C LEU A 135 16.48 3.09 4.46
N LEU A 136 17.43 2.79 3.57
CA LEU A 136 17.78 1.40 3.22
C LEU A 136 18.30 0.60 4.42
N SER A 137 19.06 1.24 5.31
CA SER A 137 19.67 0.61 6.49
C SER A 137 18.80 0.59 7.74
N SER A 138 17.81 1.46 7.86
CA SER A 138 16.89 1.47 9.02
C SER A 138 15.69 0.56 8.80
N ILE A 139 15.00 0.71 7.67
CA ILE A 139 13.71 0.02 7.39
C ILE A 139 13.64 -0.70 6.05
N GLY A 140 14.52 -0.38 5.09
CA GLY A 140 14.43 -0.87 3.71
C GLY A 140 15.19 -2.18 3.45
N SER A 141 15.63 -2.35 2.19
CA SER A 141 16.26 -3.59 1.72
C SER A 141 17.39 -4.12 2.61
N PHE A 142 18.27 -3.29 3.19
CA PHE A 142 19.37 -3.81 4.01
C PHE A 142 18.86 -4.37 5.34
N ALA A 143 17.89 -3.69 5.96
CA ALA A 143 17.25 -4.16 7.17
C ALA A 143 16.41 -5.43 6.92
N ILE A 144 15.60 -5.45 5.86
CA ILE A 144 14.65 -6.54 5.55
C ILE A 144 15.38 -7.79 5.02
N VAL A 145 16.34 -7.60 4.12
CA VAL A 145 16.96 -8.70 3.37
C VAL A 145 18.26 -9.16 4.00
N LYS A 146 19.14 -8.24 4.41
CA LYS A 146 20.45 -8.58 4.99
C LYS A 146 20.39 -8.71 6.51
N GLY A 147 19.29 -8.27 7.15
CA GLY A 147 19.19 -8.21 8.61
C GLY A 147 20.11 -7.17 9.24
N VAL A 148 20.66 -6.25 8.43
CA VAL A 148 21.53 -5.16 8.89
C VAL A 148 20.63 -3.95 9.15
N SER A 149 20.24 -3.77 10.41
CA SER A 149 19.43 -2.64 10.85
C SER A 149 20.30 -1.66 11.63
N ILE A 150 20.48 -0.46 11.09
CA ILE A 150 21.17 0.64 11.75
C ILE A 150 20.11 1.54 12.40
N SER A 151 20.28 1.83 13.68
CA SER A 151 19.40 2.75 14.40
C SER A 151 19.87 4.19 14.20
N PHE A 152 18.93 5.09 13.97
CA PHE A 152 19.18 6.52 13.84
C PHE A 152 18.31 7.26 14.87
N PRO A 153 18.86 8.27 15.59
CA PRO A 153 18.11 8.97 16.65
C PRO A 153 16.82 9.66 16.15
N ASP A 154 16.87 10.17 14.92
CA ASP A 154 15.77 10.85 14.24
C ASP A 154 14.73 9.89 13.65
N ILE A 155 14.94 8.57 13.72
CA ILE A 155 14.02 7.56 13.16
C ILE A 155 13.39 6.69 14.24
N ILE A 156 12.06 6.52 14.14
CA ILE A 156 11.32 5.47 14.84
C ILE A 156 10.84 4.46 13.78
N PRO A 157 11.38 3.23 13.74
CA PRO A 157 11.03 2.27 12.70
C PRO A 157 9.89 1.32 13.14
N LEU A 158 8.88 1.16 12.29
CA LEU A 158 7.98 0.01 12.33
C LEU A 158 8.46 -1.04 11.33
N LYS A 159 9.12 -2.08 11.85
CA LYS A 159 9.65 -3.20 11.03
C LYS A 159 8.53 -3.87 10.23
N LEU A 160 8.90 -4.45 9.09
CA LEU A 160 7.97 -5.14 8.19
C LEU A 160 7.17 -6.23 8.92
N LEU A 161 5.87 -6.01 9.06
CA LEU A 161 4.91 -6.96 9.61
C LEU A 161 4.28 -7.76 8.47
N ILE A 162 4.44 -9.09 8.50
CA ILE A 162 3.90 -9.99 7.48
C ILE A 162 2.75 -10.81 8.06
N GLY A 163 1.52 -10.49 7.67
CA GLY A 163 0.34 -11.31 7.97
C GLY A 163 0.25 -12.49 7.01
N ASP A 164 -0.04 -13.69 7.53
CA ASP A 164 -0.23 -14.90 6.71
C ASP A 164 -1.41 -15.71 7.24
N LYS A 165 -2.49 -15.74 6.45
CA LYS A 165 -3.75 -16.45 6.74
C LYS A 165 -3.57 -17.96 6.99
N LYS A 166 -2.49 -18.58 6.52
CA LYS A 166 -2.22 -20.01 6.73
C LYS A 166 -1.62 -20.33 8.10
N THR A 167 -1.18 -19.32 8.84
CA THR A 167 -0.60 -19.52 10.17
C THR A 167 -1.68 -19.97 11.15
N LYS A 168 -1.43 -20.99 11.97
CA LYS A 168 -2.42 -21.49 12.95
C LYS A 168 -2.89 -20.40 13.91
N ASP A 169 -1.98 -19.51 14.32
CA ASP A 169 -2.24 -18.42 15.26
C ASP A 169 -2.60 -17.10 14.54
N PHE A 170 -3.17 -17.18 13.34
CA PHE A 170 -3.46 -16.00 12.52
C PHE A 170 -4.31 -14.92 13.22
N PRO A 171 -5.40 -15.24 13.94
CA PRO A 171 -6.15 -14.23 14.69
C PRO A 171 -5.31 -13.52 15.76
N ALA A 172 -4.54 -14.27 16.55
CA ALA A 172 -3.64 -13.69 17.55
C ALA A 172 -2.55 -12.83 16.91
N LYS A 173 -1.98 -13.28 15.78
CA LYS A 173 -0.98 -12.51 15.02
C LYS A 173 -1.57 -11.21 14.45
N ARG A 174 -2.84 -11.23 14.04
CA ARG A 174 -3.56 -10.04 13.61
C ARG A 174 -3.64 -9.01 14.74
N GLU A 175 -4.11 -9.43 15.92
CA GLU A 175 -4.23 -8.56 17.10
C GLU A 175 -2.86 -8.01 17.54
N LEU A 176 -1.83 -8.85 17.54
CA LEU A 176 -0.45 -8.42 17.81
C LEU A 176 0.01 -7.35 16.82
N HIS A 177 -0.24 -7.53 15.52
CA HIS A 177 0.13 -6.53 14.52
C HIS A 177 -0.65 -5.22 14.68
N VAL A 178 -1.95 -5.26 15.04
CA VAL A 178 -2.72 -4.04 15.36
C VAL A 178 -2.05 -3.30 16.52
N THR A 179 -1.76 -4.01 17.61
CA THR A 179 -1.11 -3.46 18.81
C THR A 179 0.23 -2.82 18.46
N GLN A 180 1.08 -3.52 17.72
CA GLN A 180 2.39 -2.99 17.29
C GLN A 180 2.28 -1.71 16.44
N ILE A 181 1.23 -1.58 15.62
CA ILE A 181 1.02 -0.37 14.82
C ILE A 181 0.51 0.77 15.70
N VAL A 182 -0.40 0.49 16.65
CA VAL A 182 -0.88 1.52 17.58
C VAL A 182 0.24 2.01 18.48
N ASP A 183 1.01 1.10 19.09
CA ASP A 183 2.17 1.43 19.92
C ASP A 183 3.17 2.30 19.16
N TYR A 184 3.43 1.95 17.89
CA TYR A 184 4.27 2.74 16.99
C TYR A 184 3.71 4.16 16.76
N ILE A 185 2.40 4.30 16.50
CA ILE A 185 1.78 5.62 16.32
C ILE A 185 1.87 6.45 17.61
N VAL A 186 1.63 5.82 18.77
CA VAL A 186 1.76 6.47 20.09
C VAL A 186 3.19 6.95 20.31
N GLU A 187 4.20 6.13 20.01
CA GLU A 187 5.61 6.49 20.13
C GLU A 187 5.99 7.69 19.23
N CYS A 188 5.47 7.70 18.00
CA CYS A 188 5.67 8.82 17.06
C CYS A 188 5.05 10.12 17.57
N LEU A 189 3.85 10.06 18.15
CA LEU A 189 3.17 11.23 18.71
C LEU A 189 3.89 11.74 19.96
N GLN A 190 4.30 10.84 20.85
CA GLN A 190 5.06 11.18 22.05
C GLN A 190 6.39 11.86 21.71
N ARG A 191 7.07 11.44 20.63
CA ARG A 191 8.26 12.13 20.12
C ARG A 191 8.00 13.59 19.77
N MET A 192 6.79 13.90 19.32
CA MET A 192 6.35 15.26 19.00
C MET A 192 5.66 15.99 20.16
N GLY A 193 5.73 15.43 21.38
CA GLY A 193 5.08 16.00 22.57
C GLY A 193 3.55 15.95 22.51
N ARG A 194 2.98 14.99 21.79
CA ARG A 194 1.54 14.78 21.66
C ARG A 194 1.12 13.45 22.30
N GLU A 195 -0.05 13.44 22.91
CA GLU A 195 -0.66 12.23 23.47
C GLU A 195 -2.06 12.01 22.86
N LEU A 196 -2.42 10.75 22.64
CA LEU A 196 -3.77 10.36 22.24
C LEU A 196 -4.65 10.28 23.47
N LEU A 197 -5.86 10.83 23.38
CA LEU A 197 -6.91 10.55 24.35
C LEU A 197 -7.29 9.05 24.32
N PRO A 198 -7.66 8.43 25.46
CA PRO A 198 -8.01 6.99 25.51
C PRO A 198 -9.11 6.58 24.53
N GLN A 199 -10.07 7.48 24.26
CA GLN A 199 -11.13 7.26 23.28
C GLN A 199 -10.60 7.27 21.84
N ALA A 200 -9.65 8.16 21.53
CA ALA A 200 -9.01 8.25 20.22
C ALA A 200 -8.15 7.01 19.96
N GLU A 201 -7.41 6.55 20.97
CA GLU A 201 -6.63 5.32 20.90
C GLU A 201 -7.53 4.09 20.66
N THR A 202 -8.62 3.94 21.42
CA THR A 202 -9.59 2.85 21.22
C THR A 202 -10.19 2.87 19.81
N ASN A 203 -10.50 4.05 19.28
CA ASN A 203 -10.98 4.20 17.91
C ASN A 203 -9.91 3.79 16.89
N LEU A 204 -8.65 4.16 17.11
CA LEU A 204 -7.52 3.79 16.26
C LEU A 204 -7.34 2.26 16.20
N TYR A 205 -7.40 1.56 17.35
CA TYR A 205 -7.39 0.10 17.41
C TYR A 205 -8.47 -0.53 16.52
N LYS A 206 -9.72 -0.07 16.66
CA LYS A 206 -10.85 -0.58 15.90
C LYS A 206 -10.64 -0.39 14.40
N VAL A 207 -10.29 0.83 14.02
CA VAL A 207 -10.15 1.24 12.63
C VAL A 207 -8.97 0.55 11.93
N LEU A 208 -7.82 0.41 12.62
CA LEU A 208 -6.68 -0.38 12.13
C LEU A 208 -7.02 -1.87 12.01
N GLY A 209 -7.78 -2.41 12.97
CA GLY A 209 -8.29 -3.78 12.92
C GLY A 209 -9.13 -4.03 11.67
N GLU A 210 -10.02 -3.09 11.32
CA GLU A 210 -10.85 -3.16 10.12
C GLU A 210 -10.01 -3.09 8.83
N ILE A 211 -8.98 -2.26 8.76
CA ILE A 211 -8.10 -2.20 7.58
C ILE A 211 -7.22 -3.41 7.42
N ILE A 212 -6.66 -3.92 8.51
CA ILE A 212 -5.88 -5.15 8.47
C ILE A 212 -6.78 -6.30 8.03
N ALA A 213 -8.00 -6.38 8.57
CA ALA A 213 -8.99 -7.35 8.13
C ALA A 213 -9.31 -7.18 6.64
N ASN A 214 -9.46 -5.95 6.15
CA ASN A 214 -9.72 -5.69 4.73
C ASN A 214 -8.56 -6.14 3.82
N ALA A 215 -7.32 -5.77 4.17
CA ALA A 215 -6.11 -6.17 3.42
C ALA A 215 -5.92 -7.69 3.40
N GLU A 216 -6.41 -8.37 4.44
CA GLU A 216 -6.45 -9.83 4.48
C GLU A 216 -7.65 -10.35 3.65
N GLU A 217 -8.89 -10.06 4.01
CA GLU A 217 -10.12 -10.63 3.44
C GLU A 217 -10.31 -10.29 1.95
N HIS A 218 -9.93 -9.09 1.51
CA HIS A 218 -10.11 -8.65 0.12
C HIS A 218 -8.94 -9.02 -0.81
N SER A 219 -7.98 -9.83 -0.34
CA SER A 219 -7.00 -10.47 -1.21
C SER A 219 -7.35 -11.94 -1.47
N ASN A 220 -7.23 -12.41 -2.72
CA ASN A 220 -7.18 -13.86 -3.01
C ASN A 220 -5.84 -14.50 -2.59
N MET A 221 -4.86 -13.69 -2.22
CA MET A 221 -3.59 -14.14 -1.66
C MET A 221 -3.67 -14.25 -0.13
N GLN A 222 -2.65 -14.91 0.42
CA GLN A 222 -2.56 -15.19 1.86
C GLN A 222 -1.81 -14.13 2.64
N LEU A 223 -0.96 -13.36 1.94
CA LEU A 223 0.00 -12.47 2.56
C LEU A 223 -0.45 -11.01 2.48
N ARG A 224 -0.27 -10.31 3.58
CA ARG A 224 -0.30 -8.85 3.65
C ARG A 224 0.97 -8.34 4.31
N TYR A 225 1.26 -7.07 4.06
CA TYR A 225 2.48 -6.42 4.50
C TYR A 225 2.10 -5.07 5.11
N ALA A 226 2.67 -4.75 6.27
CA ALA A 226 2.60 -3.42 6.86
C ALA A 226 3.99 -2.99 7.31
N ILE A 227 4.34 -1.74 7.07
CA ILE A 227 5.66 -1.18 7.42
C ILE A 227 5.52 0.33 7.63
N GLY A 228 6.38 0.92 8.44
CA GLY A 228 6.38 2.35 8.64
C GLY A 228 7.72 2.86 9.14
N TYR A 229 7.92 4.16 9.03
CA TYR A 229 8.96 4.86 9.75
C TYR A 229 8.52 6.30 9.99
N PHE A 230 8.90 6.81 11.14
CA PHE A 230 8.77 8.20 11.47
C PHE A 230 10.16 8.83 11.40
N GLN A 231 10.23 10.03 10.83
CA GLN A 231 11.47 10.81 10.78
C GLN A 231 11.24 12.19 11.38
N GLU A 232 12.05 12.52 12.38
CA GLU A 232 12.11 13.86 12.94
C GLU A 232 12.99 14.75 12.05
N GLN A 233 12.46 15.91 11.67
CA GLN A 233 13.14 16.92 10.88
C GLN A 233 13.15 18.24 11.67
N ILE A 234 14.30 18.91 11.68
CA ILE A 234 14.43 20.23 12.30
C ILE A 234 14.11 21.27 11.23
N GLU A 235 12.92 21.88 11.29
CA GLU A 235 12.64 23.13 10.57
C GLU A 235 13.10 24.33 11.43
N THR A 236 13.38 25.48 10.80
CA THR A 236 14.10 26.64 11.38
C THR A 236 13.65 27.10 12.77
N GLU A 237 12.40 26.84 13.17
CA GLU A 237 11.82 27.26 14.45
C GLU A 237 10.99 26.16 15.17
N SER A 238 10.86 24.95 14.61
CA SER A 238 10.07 23.87 15.23
C SER A 238 10.46 22.49 14.72
N SER A 239 10.36 21.47 15.58
CA SER A 239 10.48 20.08 15.15
C SER A 239 9.25 19.66 14.33
N LEU A 240 9.50 19.03 13.19
CA LEU A 240 8.52 18.47 12.28
C LEU A 240 8.73 16.96 12.20
N GLY A 241 7.74 16.20 12.63
CA GLY A 241 7.69 14.77 12.45
C GLY A 241 7.07 14.40 11.11
N VAL A 242 7.71 13.53 10.34
CA VAL A 242 7.13 12.94 9.13
C VAL A 242 6.83 11.48 9.40
N PHE A 243 5.56 11.17 9.62
CA PHE A 243 5.05 9.82 9.80
C PHE A 243 4.80 9.17 8.44
N ASN A 244 5.43 8.03 8.18
CA ASN A 244 5.22 7.23 6.99
C ASN A 244 4.69 5.84 7.38
N PHE A 245 3.63 5.39 6.73
CA PHE A 245 3.04 4.08 6.96
C PHE A 245 2.44 3.52 5.69
N VAL A 246 2.74 2.26 5.39
CA VAL A 246 2.19 1.56 4.24
C VAL A 246 1.62 0.22 4.69
N ILE A 247 0.40 -0.07 4.27
CA ILE A 247 -0.20 -1.39 4.34
C ILE A 247 -0.68 -1.80 2.94
N PHE A 248 -0.32 -3.01 2.53
CA PHE A 248 -0.73 -3.51 1.22
C PHE A 248 -0.81 -5.03 1.18
N ASN A 249 -1.48 -5.51 0.14
CA ASN A 249 -1.49 -6.90 -0.27
C ASN A 249 -1.33 -6.96 -1.79
N PHE A 250 -0.67 -8.02 -2.26
CA PHE A 250 -0.84 -8.44 -3.64
C PHE A 250 -2.11 -9.29 -3.74
N GLY A 251 -2.72 -9.35 -4.93
CA GLY A 251 -3.90 -10.16 -5.18
C GLY A 251 -4.91 -9.45 -6.07
N ASP A 252 -6.16 -9.91 -6.01
CA ASP A 252 -7.27 -9.23 -6.67
C ASP A 252 -7.37 -7.78 -6.18
N THR A 253 -7.67 -6.87 -7.10
CA THR A 253 -7.95 -5.47 -6.77
C THR A 253 -9.35 -5.34 -6.18
N ILE A 254 -9.66 -4.19 -5.58
CA ILE A 254 -11.01 -3.91 -5.08
C ILE A 254 -12.05 -4.10 -6.18
N TYR A 255 -11.78 -3.54 -7.36
CA TYR A 255 -12.66 -3.67 -8.51
C TYR A 255 -12.86 -5.13 -8.96
N GLU A 256 -11.78 -5.91 -9.06
CA GLU A 256 -11.87 -7.33 -9.43
C GLU A 256 -12.67 -8.15 -8.42
N LYS A 257 -12.58 -7.81 -7.12
CA LYS A 257 -13.38 -8.46 -6.08
C LYS A 257 -14.87 -8.23 -6.27
N PHE A 258 -15.28 -6.98 -6.49
CA PHE A 258 -16.70 -6.66 -6.73
C PHE A 258 -17.19 -7.25 -8.05
N LYS A 259 -16.37 -7.21 -9.10
CA LYS A 259 -16.73 -7.71 -10.44
C LYS A 259 -16.69 -9.24 -10.55
N SER A 260 -16.17 -9.93 -9.54
CA SER A 260 -16.15 -11.38 -9.49
C SER A 260 -17.58 -11.95 -9.44
N LYS A 261 -17.85 -12.97 -10.27
CA LYS A 261 -19.13 -13.71 -10.27
C LYS A 261 -19.48 -14.31 -8.91
N ASN A 262 -18.48 -14.54 -8.08
CA ASN A 262 -18.63 -15.13 -6.74
C ASN A 262 -18.73 -14.06 -5.65
N CYS A 263 -18.87 -12.77 -5.97
CA CYS A 263 -19.04 -11.72 -4.97
C CYS A 263 -20.31 -11.99 -4.15
N PRO A 264 -20.21 -12.18 -2.82
CA PRO A 264 -21.37 -12.47 -1.98
C PRO A 264 -22.44 -11.37 -2.00
N ASN A 265 -22.03 -10.10 -2.06
CA ASN A 265 -22.94 -8.96 -1.96
C ASN A 265 -23.45 -8.47 -3.33
N GLN A 266 -24.36 -9.23 -3.92
CA GLN A 266 -24.95 -8.90 -5.22
C GLN A 266 -25.77 -7.60 -5.22
N THR A 267 -26.29 -7.18 -4.06
CA THR A 267 -27.00 -5.90 -3.94
C THR A 267 -26.07 -4.73 -4.20
N VAL A 268 -24.89 -4.71 -3.59
CA VAL A 268 -23.88 -3.68 -3.82
C VAL A 268 -23.36 -3.72 -5.25
N VAL A 269 -23.15 -4.90 -5.82
CA VAL A 269 -22.73 -5.05 -7.22
C VAL A 269 -23.74 -4.39 -8.18
N ARG A 270 -25.04 -4.64 -8.01
CA ARG A 270 -26.08 -3.98 -8.83
C ARG A 270 -26.11 -2.47 -8.67
N GLN A 271 -25.82 -1.96 -7.46
CA GLN A 271 -25.71 -0.52 -7.25
C GLN A 271 -24.51 0.08 -7.99
N MET A 272 -23.36 -0.60 -7.96
CA MET A 272 -22.17 -0.20 -8.72
C MET A 272 -22.42 -0.25 -10.23
N GLU A 273 -23.09 -1.28 -10.73
CA GLU A 273 -23.49 -1.40 -12.15
C GLU A 273 -24.44 -0.27 -12.56
N SER A 274 -25.46 0.03 -11.74
CA SER A 274 -26.38 1.14 -12.00
C SER A 274 -25.65 2.49 -12.02
N LEU A 275 -24.67 2.68 -11.14
CA LEU A 275 -23.83 3.87 -11.13
C LEU A 275 -22.96 3.95 -12.40
N SER A 276 -22.38 2.85 -12.85
CA SER A 276 -21.67 2.77 -14.13
C SER A 276 -22.56 3.15 -15.32
N GLU A 277 -23.79 2.65 -15.36
CA GLU A 277 -24.74 3.00 -16.41
C GLU A 277 -25.06 4.49 -16.42
N ALA A 278 -25.24 5.09 -15.24
CA ALA A 278 -25.45 6.53 -15.11
C ALA A 278 -24.26 7.33 -15.63
N TYR A 279 -23.02 6.93 -15.28
CA TYR A 279 -21.80 7.55 -15.77
C TYR A 279 -21.62 7.40 -17.29
N THR A 280 -22.00 6.25 -17.83
CA THR A 280 -21.99 5.98 -19.27
C THR A 280 -22.95 6.90 -20.01
N LYS A 281 -24.19 7.05 -19.52
CA LYS A 281 -25.20 7.96 -20.10
C LYS A 281 -24.75 9.42 -20.07
N LYS A 282 -23.97 9.81 -19.05
CA LYS A 282 -23.38 11.16 -18.92
C LYS A 282 -22.06 11.33 -19.70
N ASN A 283 -21.57 10.30 -20.40
CA ASN A 283 -20.26 10.28 -21.08
C ASN A 283 -19.08 10.67 -20.16
N PHE A 284 -19.13 10.24 -18.89
CA PHE A 284 -18.10 10.58 -17.91
C PHE A 284 -16.87 9.68 -17.98
N PHE A 285 -17.02 8.47 -18.52
CA PHE A 285 -15.89 7.57 -18.75
C PHE A 285 -15.06 8.04 -19.94
N LEU A 286 -13.81 8.37 -19.65
CA LEU A 286 -12.80 8.79 -20.62
C LEU A 286 -11.61 7.85 -20.46
N GLY A 287 -11.25 7.16 -21.55
CA GLY A 287 -10.19 6.15 -21.54
C GLY A 287 -8.88 6.71 -21.00
N LYS A 288 -8.21 5.94 -20.14
CA LYS A 288 -6.99 6.32 -19.41
C LYS A 288 -7.07 7.58 -18.53
N GLU A 289 -8.24 8.15 -18.32
CA GLU A 289 -8.43 9.27 -17.38
C GLU A 289 -9.31 8.87 -16.19
N PHE A 290 -10.49 8.33 -16.49
CA PHE A 290 -11.47 7.88 -15.51
C PHE A 290 -12.32 6.77 -16.11
N GLU A 291 -12.13 5.55 -15.62
CA GLU A 291 -12.79 4.35 -16.13
C GLU A 291 -13.69 3.73 -15.05
N GLU A 292 -14.48 2.72 -15.44
CA GLU A 292 -15.39 2.00 -14.52
C GLU A 292 -14.67 1.49 -13.26
N GLU A 293 -13.45 0.98 -13.43
CA GLU A 293 -12.60 0.52 -12.32
C GLU A 293 -12.35 1.63 -11.28
N THR A 294 -12.12 2.85 -11.75
CA THR A 294 -11.88 4.03 -10.92
C THR A 294 -13.13 4.41 -10.12
N LEU A 295 -14.30 4.36 -10.77
CA LEU A 295 -15.57 4.63 -10.13
C LEU A 295 -15.92 3.59 -9.05
N TRP A 296 -15.78 2.30 -9.36
CA TRP A 296 -16.10 1.22 -8.42
C TRP A 296 -15.18 1.23 -7.21
N THR A 297 -13.90 1.52 -7.44
CA THR A 297 -12.92 1.67 -6.36
C THR A 297 -13.29 2.85 -5.47
N LEU A 298 -13.66 4.01 -6.01
CA LEU A 298 -14.14 5.15 -5.21
C LEU A 298 -15.43 4.81 -4.44
N TYR A 299 -16.39 4.17 -5.09
CA TYR A 299 -17.66 3.77 -4.46
C TYR A 299 -17.45 2.75 -3.34
N SER A 300 -16.44 1.89 -3.43
CA SER A 300 -16.10 0.91 -2.39
C SER A 300 -15.71 1.53 -1.05
N LEU A 301 -15.30 2.81 -1.04
CA LEU A 301 -14.85 3.50 0.15
C LEU A 301 -16.00 4.09 0.96
N GLN A 302 -17.20 4.16 0.39
CA GLN A 302 -18.36 4.76 1.05
C GLN A 302 -18.87 3.84 2.16
N ASP A 303 -19.46 4.44 3.19
CA ASP A 303 -19.98 3.68 4.32
C ASP A 303 -21.06 2.67 3.89
N GLY A 304 -20.93 1.44 4.40
CA GLY A 304 -21.84 0.34 4.10
C GLY A 304 -21.57 -0.38 2.77
N VAL A 305 -20.49 -0.02 2.05
CA VAL A 305 -20.11 -0.71 0.82
C VAL A 305 -19.10 -1.81 1.13
N THR A 306 -19.50 -3.06 0.93
CA THR A 306 -18.64 -4.23 1.18
C THR A 306 -18.94 -5.36 0.19
N SER A 307 -17.92 -6.12 -0.18
CA SER A 307 -18.10 -7.32 -1.01
C SER A 307 -18.67 -8.51 -0.23
N LEU A 308 -18.69 -8.46 1.11
CA LEU A 308 -19.19 -9.54 1.97
C LEU A 308 -20.70 -9.43 2.19
N SER A 309 -21.36 -10.54 2.52
CA SER A 309 -22.81 -10.60 2.71
C SER A 309 -23.32 -9.93 4.01
N ASP A 310 -22.42 -9.53 4.91
CA ASP A 310 -22.77 -8.90 6.19
C ASP A 310 -22.90 -7.38 6.05
N TRP A 311 -24.13 -6.88 6.22
CA TRP A 311 -24.52 -5.48 6.07
C TRP A 311 -24.07 -4.58 7.23
N ASN A 312 -23.58 -5.16 8.35
CA ASN A 312 -23.00 -4.38 9.46
C ASN A 312 -21.52 -4.05 9.24
N ARG A 313 -20.91 -4.53 8.14
CA ARG A 313 -19.52 -4.24 7.75
C ARG A 313 -19.47 -3.15 6.66
N GLY A 314 -18.36 -2.42 6.58
CA GLY A 314 -18.15 -1.38 5.55
C GLY A 314 -17.91 0.04 6.08
N ARG A 315 -17.59 0.23 7.37
CA ARG A 315 -17.27 1.53 7.98
C ARG A 315 -15.78 1.88 7.97
N GLY A 316 -14.92 0.88 7.84
CA GLY A 316 -13.50 0.98 8.20
C GLY A 316 -12.65 1.87 7.31
N SER A 317 -12.83 1.81 5.99
CA SER A 317 -11.99 2.57 5.06
C SER A 317 -12.16 4.08 5.25
N ILE A 318 -13.40 4.57 5.33
CA ILE A 318 -13.66 6.01 5.51
C ILE A 318 -13.35 6.48 6.94
N SER A 319 -13.64 5.65 7.95
CA SER A 319 -13.29 5.95 9.34
C SER A 319 -11.78 5.99 9.55
N PHE A 320 -11.01 5.21 8.79
CA PHE A 320 -9.55 5.29 8.80
C PHE A 320 -9.03 6.54 8.15
N ILE A 321 -9.55 6.90 6.98
CA ILE A 321 -9.16 8.14 6.31
C ILE A 321 -9.32 9.30 7.29
N GLU A 322 -10.49 9.42 7.94
CA GLU A 322 -10.72 10.45 8.97
C GLU A 322 -9.76 10.32 10.15
N SER A 323 -9.59 9.13 10.72
CA SER A 323 -8.74 8.93 11.90
C SER A 323 -7.28 9.29 11.62
N PHE A 324 -6.76 8.97 10.43
CA PHE A 324 -5.41 9.32 10.02
C PHE A 324 -5.26 10.82 9.77
N PHE A 325 -6.25 11.49 9.17
CA PHE A 325 -6.21 12.94 9.08
C PHE A 325 -6.33 13.61 10.45
N ASN A 326 -7.05 13.03 11.41
CA ASN A 326 -7.12 13.59 12.76
C ASN A 326 -5.75 13.56 13.48
N LEU A 327 -4.86 12.63 13.14
CA LEU A 327 -3.49 12.60 13.70
C LEU A 327 -2.69 13.89 13.39
N LYS A 328 -3.04 14.60 12.31
CA LYS A 328 -2.42 15.88 11.96
C LYS A 328 -2.72 16.98 13.01
N GLY A 329 -3.87 16.88 13.69
CA GLY A 329 -4.43 17.93 14.54
C GLY A 329 -5.17 19.03 13.76
N GLY A 330 -5.71 20.03 14.46
CA GLY A 330 -6.53 21.12 13.89
C GLY A 330 -5.78 22.17 13.05
N MET A 331 -4.82 21.76 12.23
CA MET A 331 -4.05 22.68 11.38
C MET A 331 -4.90 23.23 10.23
N ILE A 332 -4.88 24.56 10.07
CA ILE A 332 -5.68 25.32 9.09
C ILE A 332 -5.14 25.14 7.66
N HIS A 333 -3.85 24.82 7.48
CA HIS A 333 -3.26 24.51 6.18
C HIS A 333 -2.12 23.49 6.30
N ASP A 334 -2.35 22.28 5.81
CA ASP A 334 -1.32 21.27 5.58
C ASP A 334 -1.52 20.72 4.17
N GLU A 335 -0.69 21.19 3.24
CA GLU A 335 -0.70 20.75 1.84
C GLU A 335 0.25 19.57 1.60
N LYS A 336 0.99 19.12 2.63
CA LYS A 336 2.03 18.09 2.49
C LYS A 336 1.57 16.72 2.97
N SER A 337 0.68 16.66 3.95
CA SER A 337 0.11 15.38 4.39
C SER A 337 -0.80 14.78 3.32
N GLN A 338 -0.56 13.51 3.04
CA GLN A 338 -1.36 12.78 2.06
C GLN A 338 -1.56 11.34 2.49
N LEU A 339 -2.72 10.83 2.14
CA LEU A 339 -3.03 9.40 2.14
C LEU A 339 -3.32 9.00 0.69
N THR A 340 -2.76 7.88 0.24
CA THR A 340 -2.95 7.39 -1.12
C THR A 340 -3.43 5.96 -1.09
N LEU A 341 -4.55 5.72 -1.76
CA LEU A 341 -5.05 4.39 -2.07
C LEU A 341 -4.70 4.06 -3.52
N LEU A 342 -4.03 2.93 -3.72
CA LEU A 342 -3.70 2.38 -5.03
C LEU A 342 -4.30 0.99 -5.16
N SER A 343 -5.09 0.75 -6.20
CA SER A 343 -5.71 -0.55 -6.47
C SER A 343 -5.94 -0.71 -7.96
N GLY A 344 -5.21 -1.63 -8.59
CA GLY A 344 -5.28 -1.84 -10.04
C GLY A 344 -4.84 -0.60 -10.82
N ASN A 345 -5.67 -0.15 -11.75
CA ASN A 345 -5.48 1.09 -12.50
C ASN A 345 -6.04 2.32 -11.77
N THR A 346 -6.40 2.23 -10.49
CA THR A 346 -6.96 3.35 -9.74
C THR A 346 -6.00 3.88 -8.68
N ARG A 347 -5.78 5.19 -8.68
CA ARG A 347 -5.11 5.92 -7.60
C ARG A 347 -6.01 7.02 -7.06
N ILE A 348 -6.27 6.98 -5.75
CA ILE A 348 -7.04 7.99 -5.01
C ILE A 348 -6.13 8.66 -3.98
N ILE A 349 -5.99 9.97 -4.08
CA ILE A 349 -5.21 10.80 -3.17
C ILE A 349 -6.18 11.55 -2.26
N PHE A 350 -5.91 11.52 -0.97
CA PHE A 350 -6.55 12.34 0.03
C PHE A 350 -5.49 13.31 0.55
N ASP A 351 -5.75 14.61 0.47
CA ASP A 351 -4.91 15.69 1.02
C ASP A 351 -5.70 16.57 2.01
N GLY A 352 -6.94 16.21 2.31
CA GLY A 352 -7.84 17.00 3.14
C GLY A 352 -8.64 18.09 2.40
N LYS A 353 -8.45 18.32 1.10
CA LYS A 353 -9.26 19.29 0.32
C LYS A 353 -10.75 18.91 0.30
N TYR A 354 -11.04 17.62 0.18
CA TYR A 354 -12.39 17.08 0.23
C TYR A 354 -12.61 16.39 1.57
N GLU A 355 -13.61 16.86 2.30
CA GLU A 355 -13.97 16.31 3.60
C GLU A 355 -14.98 15.16 3.46
N VAL A 356 -14.96 14.27 4.45
CA VAL A 356 -16.01 13.26 4.62
C VAL A 356 -17.29 13.95 5.08
N LYS A 357 -18.38 13.71 4.35
CA LYS A 357 -19.71 14.24 4.65
C LYS A 357 -20.60 13.16 5.27
N SER A 358 -21.45 13.57 6.20
CA SER A 358 -22.55 12.74 6.68
C SER A 358 -23.75 12.88 5.74
N ILE A 359 -24.16 11.77 5.12
CA ILE A 359 -25.36 11.67 4.29
C ILE A 359 -26.43 10.96 5.11
N VAL A 360 -27.56 11.62 5.31
CA VAL A 360 -28.72 11.01 5.98
C VAL A 360 -29.52 10.24 4.93
N LYS A 361 -29.73 8.93 5.15
CA LYS A 361 -30.70 8.15 4.38
C LYS A 361 -31.76 7.58 5.32
N GLU A 362 -33.01 7.73 4.93
CA GLU A 362 -34.12 7.02 5.54
C GLU A 362 -34.16 5.61 4.96
N ASP A 363 -33.83 4.60 5.78
CA ASP A 363 -33.99 3.21 5.40
C ASP A 363 -34.97 2.56 6.39
N LYS A 364 -36.13 2.13 5.87
CA LYS A 364 -37.15 1.33 6.59
C LYS A 364 -37.41 1.78 8.03
N ALA A 365 -37.79 3.05 8.21
CA ALA A 365 -38.16 3.67 9.49
C ALA A 365 -37.00 3.93 10.50
N GLN A 366 -35.73 3.86 10.08
CA GLN A 366 -34.60 4.37 10.86
C GLN A 366 -33.82 5.42 10.05
N ILE A 367 -33.55 6.57 10.69
CA ILE A 367 -32.64 7.58 10.17
C ILE A 367 -31.21 7.06 10.39
N ARG A 368 -30.50 6.75 9.30
CA ARG A 368 -29.08 6.37 9.36
C ARG A 368 -28.21 7.44 8.73
N ASN A 369 -27.15 7.81 9.46
CA ASN A 369 -26.08 8.67 8.96
C ASN A 369 -25.00 7.78 8.34
N TYR A 370 -24.77 7.97 7.05
CA TYR A 370 -23.71 7.32 6.29
C TYR A 370 -22.58 8.32 6.06
N LYS A 371 -21.34 7.87 6.15
CA LYS A 371 -20.18 8.69 5.77
C LYS A 371 -19.86 8.50 4.29
N ALA A 372 -19.59 9.61 3.60
CA ALA A 372 -19.23 9.58 2.19
C ALA A 372 -18.19 10.63 1.82
N ILE A 373 -17.36 10.30 0.83
CA ILE A 373 -16.42 11.23 0.19
C ILE A 373 -16.49 11.05 -1.32
N THR A 374 -16.80 12.15 -2.03
CA THR A 374 -17.15 12.11 -3.46
C THR A 374 -16.15 12.84 -4.35
N PHE A 375 -15.21 13.58 -3.76
CA PHE A 375 -14.19 14.36 -4.48
C PHE A 375 -14.76 15.36 -5.50
N ASN A 376 -15.97 15.87 -5.27
CA ASN A 376 -16.58 16.89 -6.10
C ASN A 376 -17.26 17.96 -5.24
N LYS A 377 -17.56 19.11 -5.84
CA LYS A 377 -18.16 20.23 -5.11
C LYS A 377 -19.62 19.95 -4.71
N SER A 378 -20.34 19.16 -5.51
CA SER A 378 -21.75 18.83 -5.24
C SER A 378 -21.91 17.91 -4.01
N GLY A 379 -20.90 17.10 -3.68
CA GLY A 379 -21.04 16.09 -2.64
C GLY A 379 -21.84 14.86 -3.08
N ASP A 380 -22.09 14.69 -4.38
CA ASP A 380 -22.87 13.60 -4.94
C ASP A 380 -21.98 12.60 -5.68
N ILE A 381 -22.06 11.31 -5.34
CA ILE A 381 -21.28 10.25 -5.99
C ILE A 381 -21.67 10.02 -7.45
N ASN A 382 -22.83 10.52 -7.89
CA ASN A 382 -23.29 10.48 -9.28
C ASN A 382 -22.60 11.52 -10.18
N ASP A 383 -21.85 12.45 -9.59
CA ASP A 383 -21.10 13.47 -10.31
C ASP A 383 -19.61 13.14 -10.39
N LYS A 384 -19.00 13.51 -11.52
CA LYS A 384 -17.59 13.19 -11.81
C LYS A 384 -16.68 13.77 -10.71
N PRO A 385 -15.79 12.94 -10.12
CA PRO A 385 -14.83 13.41 -9.13
C PRO A 385 -13.74 14.29 -9.78
N ASP A 386 -13.07 15.10 -8.95
CA ASP A 386 -11.91 15.90 -9.31
C ASP A 386 -10.75 14.97 -9.73
N LYS A 387 -10.37 15.07 -11.00
CA LYS A 387 -9.31 14.28 -11.63
C LYS A 387 -7.92 14.50 -11.02
N LYS A 388 -7.73 15.50 -10.16
CA LYS A 388 -6.48 15.63 -9.39
C LYS A 388 -6.38 14.55 -8.31
N TYR A 389 -7.52 14.11 -7.78
CA TYR A 389 -7.59 13.23 -6.61
C TYR A 389 -7.97 11.81 -6.95
N VAL A 390 -8.86 11.63 -7.92
CA VAL A 390 -9.31 10.31 -8.35
C VAL A 390 -8.86 10.11 -9.78
N THR A 391 -7.80 9.31 -9.95
CA THR A 391 -7.08 9.16 -11.22
C THR A 391 -7.03 7.72 -11.68
N PHE A 392 -7.21 7.52 -12.99
CA PHE A 392 -6.71 6.33 -13.66
C PHE A 392 -5.18 6.42 -13.78
N VAL A 393 -4.49 5.33 -13.52
CA VAL A 393 -3.05 5.18 -13.73
C VAL A 393 -2.80 4.08 -14.75
N GLU A 394 -1.92 4.33 -15.73
CA GLU A 394 -1.71 3.42 -16.86
C GLU A 394 -1.14 2.07 -16.46
N ASN A 395 -0.20 2.09 -15.53
CA ASN A 395 0.36 0.88 -14.98
C ASN A 395 -0.58 0.29 -13.93
N TYR A 396 -0.99 -0.97 -14.07
CA TYR A 396 -1.89 -1.62 -13.12
C TYR A 396 -1.13 -2.18 -11.92
N PHE A 397 -1.51 -1.79 -10.69
CA PHE A 397 -0.98 -2.36 -9.44
C PHE A 397 -1.74 -3.65 -9.05
N PRO A 398 -1.06 -4.80 -8.90
CA PRO A 398 -1.69 -6.11 -8.72
C PRO A 398 -2.05 -6.40 -7.26
N GLY A 399 -2.99 -5.61 -6.74
CA GLY A 399 -3.52 -5.72 -5.39
C GLY A 399 -4.07 -4.39 -4.91
N THR A 400 -3.92 -4.13 -3.62
CA THR A 400 -4.36 -2.89 -2.98
C THR A 400 -3.29 -2.41 -2.01
N MET A 401 -2.99 -1.12 -2.04
CA MET A 401 -2.03 -0.45 -1.20
C MET A 401 -2.64 0.82 -0.63
N LEU A 402 -2.40 1.05 0.66
CA LEU A 402 -2.71 2.26 1.37
C LEU A 402 -1.41 2.83 1.94
N SER A 403 -1.06 4.04 1.51
CA SER A 403 0.18 4.74 1.87
C SER A 403 -0.15 6.06 2.54
N ALA A 404 0.28 6.25 3.78
CA ALA A 404 0.12 7.48 4.55
C ALA A 404 1.47 8.17 4.73
N LYS A 405 1.50 9.46 4.44
CA LYS A 405 2.61 10.37 4.74
C LYS A 405 2.02 11.58 5.45
N ILE A 406 2.19 11.65 6.77
CA ILE A 406 1.55 12.67 7.63
C ILE A 406 2.63 13.52 8.28
N HIS A 407 2.46 14.82 8.17
CA HIS A 407 3.30 15.83 8.80
C HIS A 407 2.70 16.19 10.15
N ILE A 408 3.45 15.95 11.22
CA ILE A 408 3.06 16.15 12.60
C ILE A 408 3.98 17.21 13.18
N ARG A 409 3.45 18.40 13.48
CA ARG A 409 4.24 19.45 14.14
C ARG A 409 4.29 19.24 15.65
N ALA A 410 5.40 19.61 16.27
CA ALA A 410 5.46 19.70 17.72
C ALA A 410 4.31 20.57 18.26
N ALA A 411 3.71 20.17 19.37
CA ALA A 411 2.53 20.85 19.90
C ALA A 411 2.90 22.19 20.56
N SER A 412 2.00 23.18 20.47
CA SER A 412 1.89 24.26 21.47
C SER A 412 0.92 23.90 22.61
N THR A 413 0.15 22.82 22.48
CA THR A 413 -0.87 22.31 23.44
C THR A 413 -0.98 20.78 23.38
N ASN A 414 -1.02 20.12 24.55
CA ASN A 414 -0.63 18.71 24.76
C ASN A 414 -1.65 17.59 24.41
N GLN A 415 -2.80 17.86 23.78
CA GLN A 415 -3.86 16.82 23.64
C GLN A 415 -4.46 16.74 22.23
N LEU A 416 -4.58 15.52 21.70
CA LEU A 416 -5.27 15.16 20.44
C LEU A 416 -6.42 14.17 20.68
#